data_AF-A0A953WBJ7-F1
#
_entry.id   AF-A0A953WBJ7-F1
#
_cell.length_a   1.000
_cell.length_b   1.000
_cell.length_c   1.000
_cell.angle_alpha   90.00
_cell.angle_beta   90.00
_cell.angle_gamma   90.00
#
_symmetry.space_group_name_H-M   'P 1'
#
loop_
_entity.id
_entity.type
_entity.pdbx_description
1 polymer ?
#
loop_
_entity_poly.entity_id
_entity_poly.type
_entity_poly.pdbx_seq_one_letter_code
_entity_poly.pdbx_strand_id
1 'polypeptide(L)'
;EDRAAEINALRGPHKWYGHYLRYCLEQTPGVCWLNVACDYRNYPGFPHFSKNAARIVWVGGTVSYISLQLAYYMGFKEVILVGFDHSYSVPKEAKVEGRAITSTSDDPNHFHPDYFGKGYRWHDPRVDRMEKAYINARRAYEEDGRRVVNATEGGHLEVFERVKFDTLFD
;
A
#
# COMPACT_ATOMS: atom_id res chain seq x y z
N GLU A 1 -4.56 15.20 8.11
CA GLU A 1 -4.59 14.65 6.73
C GLU A 1 -5.23 15.66 5.77
N ASP A 2 -4.63 15.86 4.60
CA ASP A 2 -5.06 16.89 3.63
C ASP A 2 -6.47 16.64 3.07
N ARG A 3 -6.89 15.37 3.01
CA ARG A 3 -8.20 14.95 2.45
C ARG A 3 -9.19 14.40 3.49
N ALA A 4 -9.01 14.75 4.77
CA ALA A 4 -9.87 14.21 5.84
C ALA A 4 -11.37 14.49 5.60
N ALA A 5 -11.72 15.71 5.19
CA ALA A 5 -13.10 16.10 4.92
C ALA A 5 -13.74 15.28 3.78
N GLU A 6 -13.01 15.09 2.67
CA GLU A 6 -13.45 14.29 1.53
C GLU A 6 -13.67 12.83 1.92
N ILE A 7 -12.70 12.25 2.64
CA ILE A 7 -12.77 10.86 3.12
C ILE A 7 -13.96 10.67 4.07
N ASN A 8 -14.18 11.62 4.99
CA ASN A 8 -15.32 11.59 5.90
C ASN A 8 -16.65 11.78 5.17
N ALA A 9 -16.69 12.45 4.01
CA ALA A 9 -17.90 12.62 3.21
C ALA A 9 -18.27 11.36 2.39
N LEU A 10 -17.32 10.45 2.10
CA LEU A 10 -17.60 9.22 1.35
C LEU A 10 -18.64 8.33 2.05
N ARG A 11 -19.63 7.85 1.30
CA ARG A 11 -20.70 6.94 1.73
C ARG A 11 -20.74 5.73 0.80
N GLY A 12 -21.19 4.58 1.32
CA GLY A 12 -21.31 3.33 0.55
C GLY A 12 -20.29 2.25 0.91
N PRO A 13 -18.97 2.48 0.81
CA PRO A 13 -17.99 1.42 1.01
C PRO A 13 -17.76 1.12 2.51
N HIS A 14 -17.40 -0.13 2.79
CA HIS A 14 -16.71 -0.48 4.04
C HIS A 14 -15.30 0.10 4.01
N LYS A 15 -14.90 0.76 5.10
CA LYS A 15 -13.64 1.52 5.15
C LYS A 15 -12.75 0.94 6.22
N TRP A 16 -11.51 0.63 5.86
CA TRP A 16 -10.54 0.04 6.76
C TRP A 16 -9.43 1.05 7.01
N TYR A 17 -9.37 1.60 8.23
CA TYR A 17 -8.46 2.67 8.57
C TYR A 17 -7.48 2.23 9.65
N GLY A 18 -6.23 2.67 9.54
CA GLY A 18 -5.33 2.59 10.69
C GLY A 18 -5.82 3.46 11.83
N HIS A 19 -5.81 2.94 13.06
CA HIS A 19 -6.24 3.68 14.24
C HIS A 19 -5.46 4.99 14.48
N TYR A 20 -4.25 5.11 13.93
CA TYR A 20 -3.46 6.35 13.95
C TYR A 20 -4.13 7.52 13.20
N LEU A 21 -5.19 7.27 12.41
CA LEU A 21 -5.99 8.29 11.72
C LEU A 21 -7.24 8.73 12.50
N ARG A 22 -7.49 8.19 13.70
CA ARG A 22 -8.66 8.54 14.52
C ARG A 22 -8.75 10.02 14.91
N TYR A 23 -7.63 10.74 14.86
CA TYR A 23 -7.61 12.17 15.17
C TYR A 23 -8.34 13.03 14.12
N CYS A 24 -8.57 12.52 12.90
CA CYS A 24 -9.20 13.28 11.82
C CYS A 24 -10.25 12.50 11.00
N LEU A 25 -10.32 11.17 11.13
CA LEU A 25 -11.31 10.35 10.43
C LEU A 25 -12.44 9.91 11.38
N GLU A 26 -13.67 9.97 10.88
CA GLU A 26 -14.87 9.75 11.68
C GLU A 26 -15.27 8.27 11.78
N GLN A 27 -15.75 7.85 12.95
CA GLN A 27 -16.45 6.58 13.08
C GLN A 27 -17.84 6.69 12.46
N THR A 28 -18.08 5.90 11.41
CA THR A 28 -19.40 5.74 10.78
C THR A 28 -19.73 4.25 10.62
N PRO A 29 -20.99 3.86 10.37
CA PRO A 29 -21.32 2.48 10.02
C PRO A 29 -20.45 2.00 8.84
N GLY A 30 -19.85 0.81 8.99
CA GLY A 30 -18.94 0.24 8.00
C GLY A 30 -17.47 0.68 8.10
N VAL A 31 -17.11 1.51 9.07
CA VAL A 31 -15.69 1.81 9.39
C VAL A 31 -15.13 0.75 10.34
N CYS A 32 -14.09 0.06 9.90
CA CYS A 32 -13.27 -0.88 10.66
C CYS A 32 -11.92 -0.24 11.00
N TRP A 33 -11.62 -0.10 12.29
CA TRP A 33 -10.30 0.37 12.73
C TRP A 33 -9.32 -0.78 12.87
N LEU A 34 -8.20 -0.66 12.17
CA LEU A 34 -7.07 -1.57 12.24
C LEU A 34 -6.05 -1.10 13.28
N ASN A 35 -5.57 -2.03 14.08
CA ASN A 35 -4.37 -1.81 14.88
C ASN A 35 -3.14 -1.85 13.96
N VAL A 36 -2.71 -0.70 13.44
CA VAL A 36 -1.58 -0.60 12.50
C VAL A 36 -0.33 -0.14 13.25
N ALA A 37 0.74 -0.93 13.19
CA ALA A 37 2.06 -0.53 13.64
C ALA A 37 2.78 0.27 12.55
N CYS A 38 2.95 1.58 12.82
CA CYS A 38 3.75 2.49 12.01
C CYS A 38 5.21 2.54 12.49
N ASP A 39 5.88 1.39 12.54
CA ASP A 39 7.29 1.31 12.86
C ASP A 39 8.12 1.26 11.57
N TYR A 40 9.06 2.18 11.42
CA TYR A 40 9.95 2.32 10.28
C TYR A 40 11.43 2.24 10.65
N ARG A 41 11.73 1.82 11.89
CA ARG A 41 13.11 1.66 12.36
C ARG A 41 13.78 0.49 11.63
N ASN A 42 15.10 0.55 11.52
CA ASN A 42 15.87 -0.56 10.99
C ASN A 42 16.04 -1.61 12.09
N TYR A 43 15.36 -2.75 11.96
CA TYR A 43 15.49 -3.90 12.85
C TYR A 43 15.56 -5.21 12.02
N PRO A 44 16.15 -6.28 12.56
CA PRO A 44 16.21 -7.57 11.87
C PRO A 44 14.82 -8.06 11.48
N GLY A 45 14.62 -8.37 10.20
CA GLY A 45 13.31 -8.80 9.69
C GLY A 45 12.28 -7.68 9.50
N PHE A 46 12.71 -6.42 9.44
CA PHE A 46 11.83 -5.31 9.07
C PHE A 46 11.18 -5.51 7.69
N PRO A 47 9.90 -5.15 7.53
CA PRO A 47 8.88 -5.02 8.58
C PRO A 47 8.37 -6.40 9.00
N HIS A 48 7.84 -6.56 10.21
CA HIS A 48 7.14 -7.79 10.58
C HIS A 48 5.89 -8.03 9.71
N PHE A 49 5.51 -9.30 9.53
CA PHE A 49 4.27 -9.69 8.85
C PHE A 49 3.28 -10.29 9.86
N SER A 50 2.06 -9.77 9.92
CA SER A 50 1.02 -10.33 10.78
C SER A 50 0.19 -11.39 10.07
N LYS A 51 0.14 -12.59 10.65
CA LYS A 51 -0.79 -13.65 10.26
C LYS A 51 -2.19 -13.47 10.87
N ASN A 52 -2.35 -12.53 11.82
CA ASN A 52 -3.61 -12.25 12.50
C ASN A 52 -3.92 -10.74 12.50
N ALA A 53 -4.63 -10.29 11.47
CA ALA A 53 -4.94 -8.88 11.26
C ALA A 53 -5.92 -8.30 12.30
N ALA A 54 -6.69 -9.15 13.00
CA ALA A 54 -7.54 -8.69 14.12
C ALA A 54 -6.72 -8.21 15.33
N ARG A 55 -5.45 -8.64 15.44
CA ARG A 55 -4.54 -8.19 16.51
C ARG A 55 -3.72 -6.98 16.10
N ILE A 56 -3.04 -7.07 14.96
CA ILE A 56 -2.14 -6.04 14.46
C ILE A 56 -1.87 -6.25 12.97
N VAL A 57 -1.55 -5.18 12.27
CA VAL A 57 -0.95 -5.20 10.92
C VAL A 57 0.20 -4.20 10.87
N TRP A 58 1.17 -4.44 10.00
CA TRP A 58 2.35 -3.59 9.86
C TRP A 58 2.28 -2.80 8.56
N VAL A 59 2.68 -1.54 8.59
CA VAL A 59 2.53 -0.66 7.41
C VAL A 59 3.52 -0.96 6.28
N GLY A 60 4.71 -1.48 6.58
CA GLY A 60 5.71 -1.89 5.60
C GLY A 60 6.14 -0.86 4.54
N GLY A 61 5.75 0.41 4.68
CA GLY A 61 6.01 1.45 3.69
C GLY A 61 5.01 1.50 2.53
N THR A 62 3.96 0.67 2.51
CA THR A 62 2.93 0.69 1.46
C THR A 62 1.59 0.14 1.96
N VAL A 63 0.49 0.75 1.52
CA VAL A 63 -0.87 0.28 1.87
C VAL A 63 -1.14 -1.15 1.39
N SER A 64 -0.55 -1.57 0.27
CA SER A 64 -0.69 -2.93 -0.27
C SER A 64 -0.11 -4.00 0.66
N TYR A 65 0.88 -3.66 1.50
CA TYR A 65 1.42 -4.60 2.48
C TYR A 65 0.43 -4.87 3.63
N ILE A 66 -0.38 -3.87 3.99
CA ILE A 66 -1.53 -4.06 4.89
C ILE A 66 -2.57 -4.95 4.21
N SER A 67 -2.89 -4.70 2.93
CA SER A 67 -3.81 -5.53 2.15
C SER A 67 -3.37 -7.00 2.09
N LEU A 68 -2.08 -7.26 1.93
CA LEU A 68 -1.53 -8.62 1.94
C LEU A 68 -1.68 -9.33 3.29
N GLN A 69 -1.53 -8.61 4.41
CA GLN A 69 -1.78 -9.18 5.75
C GLN A 69 -3.27 -9.45 5.99
N LEU A 70 -4.15 -8.58 5.47
CA LEU A 70 -5.60 -8.79 5.53
C LEU A 70 -6.02 -10.01 4.71
N ALA A 71 -5.56 -10.12 3.46
CA ALA A 71 -5.86 -11.27 2.61
C ALA A 71 -5.33 -12.57 3.24
N TYR A 72 -4.13 -12.53 3.81
CA TYR A 72 -3.58 -13.68 4.52
C TYR A 72 -4.50 -14.10 5.69
N TYR A 73 -4.89 -13.13 6.53
CA TYR A 73 -5.75 -13.39 7.69
C TYR A 73 -7.13 -13.93 7.30
N MET A 74 -7.69 -13.44 6.19
CA MET A 74 -8.97 -13.91 5.65
C MET A 74 -8.89 -15.31 5.03
N GLY A 75 -7.70 -15.91 4.95
CA GLY A 75 -7.53 -17.31 4.53
C GLY A 75 -7.24 -17.51 3.05
N PHE A 76 -7.08 -16.43 2.27
CA PHE A 76 -6.70 -16.53 0.86
C PHE A 76 -5.37 -17.29 0.73
N LYS A 77 -5.35 -18.25 -0.19
CA LYS A 77 -4.18 -19.10 -0.50
C LYS A 77 -3.38 -18.58 -1.68
N GLU A 78 -4.03 -17.81 -2.53
CA GLU A 78 -3.45 -17.17 -3.68
C GLU A 78 -3.90 -15.71 -3.72
N VAL A 79 -2.95 -14.81 -3.96
CA VAL A 79 -3.22 -13.39 -4.17
C VAL A 79 -2.55 -12.96 -5.47
N ILE A 80 -3.34 -12.38 -6.37
CA ILE A 80 -2.87 -11.90 -7.67
C ILE A 80 -2.78 -10.38 -7.59
N LEU A 81 -1.61 -9.83 -7.87
CA LEU A 81 -1.34 -8.40 -7.87
C LEU A 81 -1.53 -7.82 -9.27
N VAL A 82 -2.21 -6.68 -9.38
CA VAL A 82 -2.43 -5.93 -10.63
C VAL A 82 -2.23 -4.45 -10.36
N GLY A 83 -1.54 -3.75 -11.26
CA GLY A 83 -1.24 -2.31 -11.14
C GLY A 83 -0.08 -1.97 -10.19
N PHE A 84 0.92 -2.85 -10.10
CA PHE A 84 2.11 -2.66 -9.27
C PHE A 84 3.31 -2.17 -10.10
N ASP A 85 3.23 -0.92 -10.58
CA ASP A 85 4.26 -0.30 -11.43
C ASP A 85 5.62 -0.19 -10.73
N HIS A 86 5.60 0.10 -9.43
CA HIS A 86 6.78 0.12 -8.55
C HIS A 86 7.94 1.01 -9.04
N SER A 87 7.62 2.07 -9.76
CA SER A 87 8.58 3.03 -10.32
C SER A 87 8.00 4.43 -10.22
N TYR A 88 8.84 5.38 -9.80
CA TYR A 88 8.41 6.74 -9.52
C TYR A 88 9.48 7.74 -9.99
N SER A 89 9.02 8.78 -10.66
CA SER A 89 9.79 9.95 -11.07
C SER A 89 9.41 11.15 -10.20
N VAL A 90 10.41 11.86 -9.67
CA VAL A 90 10.19 13.15 -9.01
C VAL A 90 10.38 14.25 -10.05
N PRO A 91 9.34 15.04 -10.39
CA PRO A 91 9.47 16.16 -11.31
C PRO A 91 10.52 17.17 -10.83
N LYS A 92 11.26 17.79 -11.75
CA LYS A 92 12.32 18.76 -11.39
C LYS A 92 11.74 20.02 -10.73
N GLU A 93 10.49 20.32 -11.04
CA GLU A 93 9.73 21.49 -10.62
C GLU A 93 9.02 21.26 -9.27
N ALA A 94 9.07 20.03 -8.75
CA ALA A 94 8.46 19.68 -7.48
C ALA A 94 9.20 20.35 -6.32
N LYS A 95 8.45 20.91 -5.36
CA LYS A 95 9.02 21.45 -4.13
C LYS A 95 9.22 20.31 -3.15
N VAL A 96 10.48 20.02 -2.81
CA VAL A 96 10.86 18.93 -1.90
C VAL A 96 11.31 19.52 -0.56
N GLU A 97 10.58 19.19 0.50
CA GLU A 97 10.91 19.55 1.89
C GLU A 97 11.05 18.28 2.73
N GLY A 98 12.29 17.82 2.91
CA GLY A 98 12.56 16.54 3.58
C GLY A 98 11.97 15.37 2.78
N ARG A 99 10.90 14.75 3.31
CA ARG A 99 10.16 13.66 2.63
C ARG A 99 8.86 14.11 1.98
N ALA A 100 8.43 15.34 2.23
CA ALA A 100 7.21 15.89 1.65
C ALA A 100 7.53 16.51 0.29
N ILE A 101 6.78 16.11 -0.73
CA ILE A 101 6.87 16.63 -2.09
C ILE A 101 5.53 17.30 -2.39
N THR A 102 5.55 18.59 -2.72
CA THR A 102 4.34 19.31 -3.11
C THR A 102 4.14 19.20 -4.61
N SER A 103 2.96 18.74 -5.04
CA SER A 103 2.59 18.70 -6.45
C SER A 103 2.41 20.13 -6.99
N THR A 104 3.24 20.50 -7.96
CA THR A 104 3.25 21.81 -8.63
C THR A 104 2.89 21.72 -10.11
N SER A 105 2.90 20.50 -10.67
CA SER A 105 2.66 20.16 -12.08
C SER A 105 1.85 18.87 -12.18
N ASP A 106 1.53 18.49 -13.42
CA ASP A 106 0.95 17.20 -13.77
C ASP A 106 1.78 16.05 -13.15
N ASP A 107 1.08 15.04 -12.67
CA ASP A 107 1.65 13.85 -12.03
C ASP A 107 2.07 12.83 -13.09
N PRO A 108 3.37 12.55 -13.25
CA PRO A 108 3.85 11.59 -14.22
C PRO A 108 3.76 10.13 -13.72
N ASN A 109 3.40 9.91 -12.45
CA ASN A 109 3.50 8.60 -11.80
C ASN A 109 2.19 7.82 -11.77
N HIS A 110 1.07 8.47 -12.11
CA HIS A 110 -0.25 7.87 -12.02
C HIS A 110 -1.00 8.02 -13.35
N PHE A 111 -2.04 7.21 -13.54
CA PHE A 111 -2.83 7.18 -14.77
C PHE A 111 -3.42 8.54 -15.17
N HIS A 112 -3.80 9.36 -14.19
CA HIS A 112 -4.39 10.68 -14.44
C HIS A 112 -3.41 11.78 -14.02
N PRO A 113 -3.15 12.80 -14.87
CA PRO A 113 -2.19 13.87 -14.55
C PRO A 113 -2.59 14.68 -13.31
N ASP A 114 -3.88 14.79 -13.03
CA ASP A 114 -4.39 15.45 -11.82
C ASP A 114 -4.60 14.52 -10.62
N TYR A 115 -3.98 13.32 -10.60
CA TYR A 115 -4.21 12.33 -9.53
C TYR A 115 -4.02 12.91 -8.11
N PHE A 116 -2.87 13.55 -7.85
CA PHE A 116 -2.69 14.32 -6.61
C PHE A 116 -3.43 15.65 -6.65
N GLY A 117 -3.36 16.37 -7.77
CA GLY A 117 -3.83 17.74 -7.93
C GLY A 117 -2.84 18.76 -7.35
N LYS A 118 -2.81 19.96 -7.96
CA LYS A 118 -1.90 21.04 -7.56
C LYS A 118 -2.12 21.45 -6.11
N GLY A 119 -1.04 21.59 -5.35
CA GLY A 119 -1.06 22.02 -3.95
C GLY A 119 -1.21 20.88 -2.93
N TYR A 120 -1.46 19.64 -3.37
CA TYR A 120 -1.42 18.48 -2.48
C TYR A 120 0.00 17.98 -2.27
N ARG A 121 0.23 17.42 -1.07
CA ARG A 121 1.50 16.82 -0.70
C ARG A 121 1.44 15.32 -0.93
N TRP A 122 2.52 14.78 -1.48
CA TRP A 122 2.81 13.36 -1.49
C TRP A 122 4.16 13.12 -0.83
N HIS A 123 4.48 11.87 -0.57
CA HIS A 123 5.71 11.50 0.11
C HIS A 123 6.58 10.63 -0.79
N ASP A 124 7.90 10.74 -0.62
CA ASP A 124 8.84 9.81 -1.23
C ASP A 124 8.40 8.36 -0.96
N PRO A 125 8.11 7.58 -2.03
CA PRO A 125 7.54 6.24 -1.91
C PRO A 125 8.50 5.24 -1.27
N ARG A 126 9.82 5.49 -1.22
CA ARG A 126 10.79 4.59 -0.57
C ARG A 126 10.65 3.14 -1.05
N VAL A 127 10.81 2.94 -2.35
CA VAL A 127 10.74 1.64 -3.03
C VAL A 127 11.60 0.58 -2.33
N ASP A 128 12.80 0.95 -1.88
CA ASP A 128 13.72 0.10 -1.11
C ASP A 128 13.11 -0.49 0.17
N ARG A 129 12.19 0.26 0.80
CA ARG A 129 11.47 -0.18 2.00
C ARG A 129 10.33 -1.12 1.64
N MET A 130 9.60 -0.79 0.57
CA MET A 130 8.50 -1.60 0.07
C MET A 130 8.98 -2.99 -0.35
N GLU A 131 10.13 -3.09 -1.03
CA GLU A 131 10.71 -4.38 -1.43
C GLU A 131 10.98 -5.30 -0.23
N LYS A 132 11.56 -4.76 0.85
CA LYS A 132 11.77 -5.52 2.10
C LYS A 132 10.46 -6.04 2.69
N ALA A 133 9.41 -5.22 2.64
CA ALA A 133 8.07 -5.63 3.05
C ALA A 133 7.54 -6.77 2.18
N TYR A 134 7.60 -6.62 0.86
CA TYR A 134 7.13 -7.65 -0.06
C TYR A 134 7.92 -8.96 0.05
N ILE A 135 9.23 -8.90 0.27
CA ILE A 135 10.05 -10.10 0.52
C ILE A 135 9.53 -10.83 1.77
N ASN A 136 9.23 -10.09 2.84
CA ASN A 136 8.71 -10.71 4.05
C ASN A 136 7.27 -11.23 3.89
N ALA A 137 6.41 -10.53 3.13
CA ALA A 137 5.09 -11.05 2.77
C ALA A 137 5.21 -12.36 1.99
N ARG A 138 6.06 -12.39 0.95
CA ARG A 138 6.27 -13.58 0.13
C ARG A 138 6.67 -14.78 1.00
N ARG A 139 7.68 -14.59 1.86
CA ARG A 139 8.12 -15.63 2.80
C ARG A 139 6.99 -16.12 3.70
N ALA A 140 6.22 -15.21 4.30
CA ALA A 140 5.12 -15.58 5.19
C ALA A 140 3.99 -16.35 4.49
N TYR A 141 3.75 -16.07 3.20
CA TYR A 141 2.81 -16.84 2.38
C TYR A 141 3.39 -18.23 2.04
N GLU A 142 4.62 -18.27 1.53
CA GLU A 142 5.31 -19.51 1.11
C GLU A 142 5.45 -20.52 2.25
N GLU A 143 5.79 -20.05 3.46
CA GLU A 143 5.92 -20.89 4.67
C GLU A 143 4.64 -21.66 5.01
N ASP A 144 3.47 -21.20 4.58
CA ASP A 144 2.18 -21.88 4.81
C ASP A 144 1.57 -22.45 3.52
N GLY A 145 2.40 -22.67 2.49
CA GLY A 145 1.96 -23.22 1.20
C GLY A 145 1.00 -22.31 0.45
N ARG A 146 1.11 -20.99 0.64
CA ARG A 146 0.34 -19.96 -0.07
C ARG A 146 1.24 -19.24 -1.06
N ARG A 147 0.65 -18.52 -2.02
CA ARG A 147 1.42 -17.75 -3.01
C ARG A 147 0.86 -16.36 -3.27
N VAL A 148 1.75 -15.47 -3.67
CA VAL A 148 1.44 -14.13 -4.19
C VAL A 148 2.14 -14.02 -5.55
N VAL A 149 1.39 -13.67 -6.59
CA VAL A 149 1.89 -13.54 -7.96
C VAL A 149 1.62 -12.14 -8.50
N ASN A 150 2.45 -11.66 -9.41
CA ASN A 150 2.32 -10.36 -10.05
C ASN A 150 1.80 -10.52 -11.49
N ALA A 151 0.56 -10.12 -11.72
CA ALA A 151 -0.09 -10.09 -13.03
C ALA A 151 -0.14 -8.67 -13.63
N THR A 152 0.62 -7.73 -13.08
CA THR A 152 0.76 -6.38 -13.66
C THR A 152 1.43 -6.49 -15.03
N GLU A 153 0.85 -5.85 -16.05
CA GLU A 153 1.50 -5.68 -17.35
C GLU A 153 2.66 -4.69 -17.20
N GLY A 154 3.90 -5.16 -17.33
CA GLY A 154 5.09 -4.34 -17.08
C GLY A 154 5.33 -4.01 -15.60
N GLY A 155 5.80 -2.80 -15.32
CA GLY A 155 6.22 -2.38 -13.98
C GLY A 155 7.56 -2.99 -13.54
N HIS A 156 7.98 -2.64 -12.33
CA HIS A 156 9.32 -2.93 -11.78
C HIS A 156 9.28 -3.77 -10.49
N LEU A 157 8.11 -4.26 -10.06
CA LEU A 157 8.02 -5.14 -8.90
C LEU A 157 8.35 -6.59 -9.27
N GLU A 158 9.58 -7.02 -8.95
CA GLU A 158 10.10 -8.35 -9.27
C GLU A 158 10.20 -9.29 -8.06
N VAL A 159 9.71 -8.88 -6.88
CA VAL A 159 9.75 -9.71 -5.67
C VAL A 159 8.86 -10.96 -5.80
N PHE A 160 7.72 -10.82 -6.48
CA PHE A 160 6.75 -11.88 -6.70
C PHE A 160 6.87 -12.45 -8.11
N GLU A 161 6.60 -13.75 -8.27
CA GLU A 161 6.60 -14.39 -9.59
C GLU A 161 5.62 -13.69 -10.54
N ARG A 162 6.08 -13.40 -11.76
CA ARG A 162 5.28 -12.72 -12.78
C ARG A 162 4.47 -13.73 -13.60
N VAL A 163 3.19 -13.45 -13.76
CA VAL A 163 2.24 -14.27 -14.54
C VAL A 163 1.50 -13.39 -15.55
N LYS A 164 1.02 -13.96 -16.65
CA LYS A 164 0.18 -13.22 -17.61
C LYS A 164 -1.25 -13.16 -17.09
N PHE A 165 -1.83 -11.97 -17.04
CA PHE A 165 -3.21 -11.80 -16.56
C PHE A 165 -4.21 -12.62 -17.38
N ASP A 166 -4.06 -12.62 -18.70
CA ASP A 166 -4.96 -13.30 -19.64
C ASP A 166 -4.96 -14.83 -19.52
N THR A 167 -4.03 -15.42 -18.77
CA THR A 167 -3.95 -16.88 -18.55
C THR A 167 -4.48 -17.32 -17.18
N LEU A 168 -5.09 -16.41 -16.40
CA LEU A 168 -5.53 -16.70 -15.03
C LEU A 168 -6.99 -17.16 -14.93
N PHE A 169 -7.81 -16.88 -15.93
CA PHE A 169 -9.26 -17.06 -15.88
C PHE A 169 -9.78 -17.79 -17.13
N ASP A 170 -9.26 -19.00 -17.34
CA ASP A 170 -9.76 -19.95 -18.34
C ASP A 170 -10.95 -20.76 -17.81
#